data_AF-A0A2V6FSV0-F1
#
_entry.id   AF-A0A2V6FSV0-F1
#
_cell.length_a   1.000
_cell.length_b   1.000
_cell.length_c   1.000
_cell.angle_alpha   90.00
_cell.angle_beta   90.00
_cell.angle_gamma   90.00
#
_symmetry.space_group_name_H-M   'P 1'
#
loop_
_entity.id
_entity.type
_entity.pdbx_description
1 polymer ?
#
loop_
_entity_poly.entity_id
_entity_poly.type
_entity_poly.pdbx_seq_one_letter_code
_entity_poly.pdbx_strand_id
1 'polypeptide(L)'
;MNPLPNEWAIKHRADKCAVTQRPFAPGEYFYTLLFHDADGYRREDLSEEAWANRNDNIRPFSFWKTRYEPLPEEAPEPLAKENAEQLFRRLIASKSAPASACYVLAAMLERKRVLRQVKTEKAESGCVLVYEHRATGDVFIVPDPGLRLDELEAVQNEVAELLRSAA
;
A
#
# COMPACT_ATOMS: atom_id res chain seq x y z
N MET A 1 -15.04 15.66 19.18
CA MET A 1 -14.59 16.35 17.95
C MET A 1 -14.02 15.28 17.04
N ASN A 2 -14.57 15.09 15.85
CA ASN A 2 -13.92 14.27 14.83
C ASN A 2 -12.71 15.06 14.34
N PRO A 3 -11.49 14.48 14.31
CA PRO A 3 -10.35 15.14 13.71
C PRO A 3 -10.66 15.45 12.25
N LEU A 4 -10.35 16.67 11.80
CA LEU A 4 -10.52 17.04 10.40
C LEU A 4 -9.65 16.11 9.53
N PRO A 5 -10.10 15.74 8.32
CA PRO A 5 -9.41 14.76 7.46
C PRO A 5 -7.94 15.09 7.11
N ASN A 6 -7.48 16.31 7.39
CA ASN A 6 -6.11 16.77 7.14
C ASN A 6 -5.20 16.84 8.37
N GLU A 7 -5.70 16.60 9.60
CA GLU A 7 -4.89 16.75 10.82
C GLU A 7 -3.70 15.77 10.88
N TRP A 8 -3.74 14.67 10.12
CA TRP A 8 -2.72 13.61 10.15
C TRP A 8 -2.08 13.34 8.78
N ALA A 9 -2.42 14.12 7.74
CA ALA A 9 -1.91 13.93 6.39
C ALA A 9 -0.50 14.51 6.22
N ILE A 10 0.50 13.87 6.82
CA ILE A 10 1.91 14.25 6.66
C ILE A 10 2.39 13.77 5.29
N LYS A 11 2.90 14.69 4.45
CA LYS A 11 3.45 14.38 3.13
C LYS A 11 4.57 13.33 3.20
N HIS A 12 4.73 12.56 2.12
CA HIS A 12 5.88 11.68 1.93
C HIS A 12 7.21 12.46 2.05
N ARG A 13 8.27 11.74 2.42
CA ARG A 13 9.64 12.27 2.46
C ARG A 13 10.00 12.87 1.10
N ALA A 14 10.58 14.07 1.11
CA ALA A 14 11.07 14.73 -0.09
C ALA A 14 12.39 14.11 -0.57
N ASP A 15 12.63 14.17 -1.88
CA ASP A 15 13.88 13.69 -2.50
C ASP A 15 14.96 14.77 -2.59
N LYS A 16 14.66 15.97 -2.11
CA LYS A 16 15.58 17.12 -2.10
C LYS A 16 15.40 17.98 -0.84
N CYS A 17 16.46 18.69 -0.49
CA CYS A 17 16.44 19.63 0.63
C CYS A 17 15.49 20.81 0.36
N ALA A 18 14.66 21.16 1.33
CA ALA A 18 13.73 22.28 1.24
C ALA A 18 14.44 23.66 1.13
N VAL A 19 15.67 23.79 1.64
CA VAL A 19 16.44 25.06 1.62
C VAL A 19 17.38 25.12 0.42
N THR A 20 18.31 24.17 0.30
CA THR A 20 19.34 24.20 -0.76
C THR A 20 18.81 23.73 -2.11
N GLN A 21 17.63 23.09 -2.14
CA GLN A 21 17.04 22.45 -3.32
C GLN A 21 17.89 21.31 -3.91
N ARG A 22 19.00 20.94 -3.27
CA ARG A 22 19.86 19.83 -3.69
C ARG A 22 19.13 18.49 -3.46
N PRO A 23 19.13 17.57 -4.43
CA PRO A 23 18.67 16.20 -4.22
C PRO A 23 19.48 15.49 -3.12
N PHE A 24 18.83 14.66 -2.33
CA PHE A 24 19.50 13.81 -1.36
C PHE A 24 20.22 12.65 -2.07
N ALA A 25 21.44 12.34 -1.66
CA ALA A 25 22.14 11.17 -2.17
C ALA A 25 21.68 9.89 -1.43
N PRO A 26 21.60 8.72 -2.10
CA PRO A 26 21.35 7.45 -1.42
C PRO A 26 22.35 7.22 -0.27
N GLY A 27 21.84 6.85 0.91
CA GLY A 27 22.62 6.67 2.13
C GLY A 27 22.97 7.95 2.88
N GLU A 28 22.68 9.14 2.33
CA GLU A 28 22.93 10.42 2.99
C GLU A 28 22.00 10.62 4.19
N TYR A 29 22.50 11.23 5.27
CA TYR A 29 21.65 11.64 6.37
C TYR A 29 21.04 13.02 6.14
N PHE A 30 19.79 13.18 6.54
CA PHE A 30 19.06 14.45 6.48
C PHE A 30 18.15 14.58 7.71
N TYR A 31 17.64 15.78 7.96
CA TYR A 31 16.73 16.08 9.06
C TYR A 31 15.33 16.33 8.55
N THR A 32 14.34 15.65 9.14
CA THR A 32 12.92 15.97 8.92
C THR A 32 12.44 16.86 10.05
N LEU A 33 11.75 17.93 9.70
CA LEU A 33 11.11 18.87 10.61
C LEU A 33 9.60 18.83 10.37
N LEU A 34 8.84 18.80 11.44
CA LEU A 34 7.39 19.01 11.41
C LEU A 34 7.08 20.35 12.07
N PHE A 35 6.32 21.18 11.39
CA PHE A 35 5.73 22.39 11.92
C PHE A 35 4.23 22.19 12.05
N HIS A 36 3.64 22.74 13.11
CA HIS A 36 2.20 22.77 13.27
C HIS A 36 1.71 24.18 12.90
N ASP A 37 0.93 24.28 11.84
CA ASP A 37 0.33 25.52 11.37
C ASP A 37 -1.21 25.46 11.43
N ALA A 38 -1.89 26.50 10.96
CA ALA A 38 -3.35 26.57 10.99
C ALA A 38 -4.04 25.51 10.10
N ASP A 39 -3.32 24.97 9.12
CA ASP A 39 -3.82 24.03 8.12
C ASP A 39 -3.39 22.57 8.40
N GLY A 40 -2.60 22.34 9.47
CA GLY A 40 -2.21 21.02 9.97
C GLY A 40 -0.69 20.88 10.17
N TYR A 41 -0.17 19.69 9.90
CA TYR A 41 1.28 19.43 9.97
C TYR A 41 1.95 19.68 8.62
N ARG A 42 2.95 20.57 8.64
CA ARG A 42 3.80 20.87 7.50
C ARG A 42 5.18 20.24 7.69
N ARG A 43 5.57 19.38 6.76
CA ARG A 43 6.87 18.70 6.74
C ARG A 43 7.89 19.47 5.91
N GLU A 44 9.11 19.58 6.42
CA GLU A 44 10.30 20.00 5.67
C GLU A 44 11.43 18.98 5.87
N ASP A 45 12.18 18.69 4.81
CA ASP A 45 13.36 17.83 4.86
C ASP A 45 14.61 18.66 4.51
N LEU A 46 15.61 18.66 5.38
CA LEU A 46 16.82 19.50 5.31
C LEU A 46 18.08 18.65 5.23
N SER A 47 19.03 19.01 4.36
CA SER A 47 20.38 18.42 4.40
C SER A 47 21.07 18.77 5.73
N GLU A 48 22.12 18.04 6.10
CA GLU A 48 22.87 18.36 7.33
C GLU A 48 23.45 19.79 7.31
N GLU A 49 23.86 20.27 6.14
CA GLU A 49 24.30 21.65 5.93
C GLU A 49 23.18 22.66 6.19
N ALA A 50 21.99 22.44 5.63
CA ALA A 50 20.85 23.32 5.83
C ALA A 50 20.37 23.30 7.29
N TRP A 51 20.48 22.16 7.95
CA TRP A 51 20.20 22.01 9.37
C TRP A 51 21.19 22.80 10.23
N ALA A 52 22.49 22.68 9.96
CA ALA A 52 23.55 23.37 10.71
C ALA A 52 23.48 24.90 10.57
N ASN A 53 23.04 25.40 9.41
CA ASN A 53 22.89 26.82 9.12
C ASN A 53 21.49 27.37 9.43
N ARG A 54 20.64 26.59 10.10
CA ARG A 54 19.24 26.97 10.36
C ARG A 54 19.15 28.10 11.39
N ASN A 55 18.20 29.00 11.17
CA ASN A 55 17.78 29.97 12.17
C ASN A 55 16.81 29.31 13.17
N ASP A 56 17.21 29.22 14.43
CA ASP A 56 16.43 28.57 15.50
C ASP A 56 15.21 29.36 16.00
N ASN A 57 15.00 30.59 15.50
CA ASN A 57 13.83 31.41 15.86
C ASN A 57 12.50 30.76 15.44
N ILE A 58 12.52 29.87 14.44
CA ILE A 58 11.36 29.04 14.07
C ILE A 58 11.62 27.63 14.60
N ARG A 59 10.98 27.31 15.73
CA ARG A 59 11.08 25.98 16.34
C ARG A 59 10.07 25.01 15.70
N PRO A 60 10.54 23.87 15.16
CA PRO A 60 9.62 22.82 14.74
C PRO A 60 8.89 22.22 15.95
N PHE A 61 7.70 21.70 15.71
CA PHE A 61 6.96 20.88 16.66
C PHE A 61 7.74 19.61 17.01
N SER A 62 8.40 18.99 16.03
CA SER A 62 9.28 17.83 16.21
C SER A 62 10.31 17.77 15.09
N PHE A 63 11.46 17.16 15.37
CA PHE A 63 12.50 16.91 14.37
C PHE A 63 13.26 15.62 14.65
N TRP A 64 13.75 14.97 13.60
CA TRP A 64 14.57 13.76 13.70
C TRP A 64 15.52 13.61 12.52
N LYS A 65 16.62 12.88 12.71
CA LYS A 65 17.61 12.55 11.68
C LYS A 65 17.27 11.22 11.04
N THR A 66 17.28 11.14 9.71
CA THR A 66 16.92 9.95 8.92
C THR A 66 17.99 9.69 7.87
N ARG A 67 18.20 8.42 7.50
CA ARG A 67 19.01 8.05 6.33
C ARG A 67 18.13 8.03 5.07
N TYR A 68 18.54 8.72 4.02
CA TYR A 68 17.83 8.74 2.76
C TYR A 68 18.05 7.44 2.00
N GLU A 69 16.96 6.76 1.69
CA GLU A 69 16.92 5.57 0.86
C GLU A 69 15.92 5.86 -0.25
N PRO A 70 16.33 6.05 -1.52
CA PRO A 70 15.39 6.36 -2.59
C PRO A 70 14.24 5.35 -2.57
N LEU A 71 13.01 5.83 -2.82
CA LEU A 71 11.90 4.92 -3.04
C LEU A 71 12.34 3.94 -4.13
N PRO A 72 12.18 2.63 -3.93
CA PRO A 72 12.36 1.68 -5.02
C PRO A 72 11.55 2.22 -6.20
N GLU A 73 12.12 2.19 -7.41
CA GLU A 73 11.32 2.42 -8.60
C GLU A 73 10.07 1.58 -8.45
N GLU A 74 8.88 2.18 -8.68
CA GLU A 74 7.63 1.44 -8.66
C GLU A 74 7.87 0.20 -9.50
N ALA A 75 8.03 -0.95 -8.83
CA ALA A 75 8.21 -2.20 -9.53
C ALA A 75 7.05 -2.22 -10.50
N PRO A 76 7.30 -2.44 -11.82
CA PRO A 76 6.24 -2.46 -12.80
C PRO A 76 5.13 -3.29 -12.19
N GLU A 77 3.90 -2.72 -12.11
CA GLU A 77 2.78 -3.44 -11.52
C GLU A 77 2.90 -4.88 -12.03
N PRO A 78 3.01 -5.91 -11.17
CA PRO A 78 3.29 -7.28 -11.59
C PRO A 78 2.15 -7.91 -12.42
N LEU A 79 1.33 -7.08 -13.07
CA LEU A 79 0.13 -7.34 -13.80
C LEU A 79 0.16 -6.57 -15.13
N ALA A 80 1.15 -6.89 -15.97
CA ALA A 80 1.03 -6.61 -17.39
C ALA A 80 0.38 -7.82 -18.09
N LYS A 81 -0.90 -7.65 -18.42
CA LYS A 81 -1.67 -8.25 -19.54
C LYS A 81 -2.27 -9.67 -19.48
N GLU A 82 -2.07 -10.48 -18.44
CA GLU A 82 -3.22 -11.27 -17.93
C GLU A 82 -3.83 -10.47 -16.77
N ASN A 83 -5.07 -10.00 -16.97
CA ASN A 83 -5.76 -9.15 -15.99
C ASN A 83 -5.91 -9.99 -14.71
N ALA A 84 -5.54 -9.49 -13.52
CA ALA A 84 -5.71 -10.23 -12.25
C ALA A 84 -7.12 -10.82 -12.13
N GLU A 85 -8.09 -10.12 -12.71
CA GLU A 85 -9.47 -10.55 -12.86
C GLU A 85 -9.65 -11.79 -13.74
N GLN A 86 -8.94 -11.91 -14.87
CA GLN A 86 -8.97 -13.11 -15.72
C GLN A 86 -8.39 -14.32 -14.99
N LEU A 87 -7.24 -14.15 -14.31
CA LEU A 87 -6.67 -15.22 -13.48
C LEU A 87 -7.64 -15.60 -12.36
N PHE A 88 -8.22 -14.61 -11.68
CA PHE A 88 -9.22 -14.83 -10.64
C PHE A 88 -10.44 -15.60 -11.17
N ARG A 89 -11.01 -15.19 -12.31
CA ARG A 89 -12.14 -15.88 -12.97
C ARG A 89 -11.77 -17.31 -13.37
N ARG A 90 -10.53 -17.56 -13.83
CA ARG A 90 -10.03 -18.91 -14.15
C ARG A 90 -9.91 -19.78 -12.90
N LEU A 91 -9.34 -19.24 -11.83
CA LEU A 91 -9.14 -19.97 -10.58
C LEU A 91 -10.46 -20.26 -9.86
N ILE A 92 -11.38 -19.29 -9.78
CA ILE A 92 -12.66 -19.49 -9.09
C ILE A 92 -13.57 -20.50 -9.82
N ALA A 93 -13.40 -20.65 -11.14
CA ALA A 93 -14.08 -21.67 -11.93
C ALA A 93 -13.44 -23.06 -11.80
N SER A 94 -12.20 -23.15 -11.31
CA SER A 94 -11.46 -24.41 -11.13
C SER A 94 -11.78 -25.05 -9.79
N LYS A 95 -12.03 -26.36 -9.78
CA LYS A 95 -12.27 -27.13 -8.56
C LYS A 95 -11.01 -27.37 -7.72
N SER A 96 -9.83 -27.18 -8.29
CA SER A 96 -8.54 -27.47 -7.65
C SER A 96 -7.73 -26.20 -7.36
N ALA A 97 -8.33 -25.01 -7.49
CA ALA A 97 -7.63 -23.77 -7.22
C ALA A 97 -7.32 -23.63 -5.71
N PRO A 98 -6.12 -23.14 -5.34
CA PRO A 98 -5.82 -22.83 -3.95
C PRO A 98 -6.75 -21.74 -3.42
N ALA A 99 -7.42 -22.00 -2.30
CA ALA A 99 -8.32 -21.03 -1.67
C ALA A 99 -7.58 -19.74 -1.26
N SER A 100 -6.33 -19.86 -0.81
CA SER A 100 -5.41 -18.76 -0.51
C SER A 100 -5.22 -17.82 -1.70
N ALA A 101 -4.97 -18.38 -2.88
CA ALA A 101 -4.77 -17.61 -4.10
C ALA A 101 -6.04 -16.87 -4.53
N CYS A 102 -7.20 -17.55 -4.52
CA CYS A 102 -8.49 -16.92 -4.82
C CYS A 102 -8.80 -15.78 -3.83
N TYR A 103 -8.54 -15.99 -2.55
CA TYR A 103 -8.75 -15.00 -1.49
C TYR A 103 -7.89 -13.75 -1.70
N VAL A 104 -6.58 -13.92 -1.91
CA VAL A 104 -5.67 -12.78 -2.11
C VAL A 104 -5.98 -12.02 -3.39
N LEU A 105 -6.29 -12.72 -4.49
CA LEU A 105 -6.70 -12.06 -5.73
C LEU A 105 -8.00 -11.27 -5.55
N ALA A 106 -8.98 -11.79 -4.82
CA ALA A 106 -10.20 -11.06 -4.50
C ALA A 106 -9.91 -9.78 -3.70
N ALA A 107 -9.05 -9.87 -2.67
CA ALA A 107 -8.64 -8.71 -1.87
C ALA A 107 -7.84 -7.67 -2.69
N MET A 108 -6.98 -8.12 -3.61
CA MET A 108 -6.27 -7.25 -4.54
C MET A 108 -7.24 -6.51 -5.46
N LEU A 109 -8.21 -7.21 -6.04
CA LEU A 109 -9.23 -6.63 -6.92
C LEU A 109 -10.18 -5.68 -6.17
N GLU A 110 -10.48 -5.96 -4.89
CA GLU A 110 -11.22 -5.06 -4.02
C GLU A 110 -10.46 -3.75 -3.77
N ARG A 111 -9.16 -3.82 -3.46
CA ARG A 111 -8.31 -2.63 -3.28
C ARG A 111 -8.22 -1.80 -4.57
N LYS A 112 -8.19 -2.46 -5.74
CA LYS A 112 -8.26 -1.80 -7.06
C LYS A 112 -9.68 -1.33 -7.44
N ARG A 113 -10.68 -1.50 -6.57
CA ARG A 113 -12.10 -1.13 -6.79
C ARG A 113 -12.76 -1.85 -7.98
N VAL A 114 -12.26 -3.01 -8.37
CA VAL A 114 -12.86 -3.87 -9.41
C VAL A 114 -13.98 -4.70 -8.79
N LEU A 115 -13.70 -5.32 -7.65
CA LEU A 115 -14.69 -6.04 -6.84
C LEU A 115 -15.16 -5.18 -5.66
N ARG A 116 -16.32 -5.54 -5.11
CA ARG A 116 -16.87 -5.02 -3.85
C ARG A 116 -17.32 -6.20 -3.01
N GLN A 117 -16.80 -6.34 -1.80
CA GLN A 117 -17.36 -7.30 -0.86
C GLN A 117 -18.77 -6.83 -0.44
N VAL A 118 -19.78 -7.66 -0.67
CA VAL A 118 -21.18 -7.34 -0.35
C VAL A 118 -21.65 -8.05 0.91
N LYS A 119 -21.12 -9.24 1.19
CA LYS A 119 -21.52 -10.04 2.34
C LYS A 119 -20.40 -10.97 2.78
N THR A 120 -20.43 -11.32 4.06
CA THR A 120 -19.67 -12.43 4.64
C THR A 120 -20.66 -13.43 5.21
N GLU A 121 -20.49 -14.71 4.90
CA GLU A 121 -21.42 -15.77 5.29
C GLU A 121 -20.68 -16.93 5.93
N LYS A 122 -21.25 -17.47 7.02
CA LYS A 122 -20.73 -18.66 7.68
C LYS A 122 -21.32 -19.89 7.00
N ALA A 123 -20.46 -20.76 6.47
CA ALA A 123 -20.81 -22.07 5.94
C ALA A 123 -20.37 -23.17 6.90
N GLU A 124 -20.84 -24.40 6.68
CA GLU A 124 -20.45 -25.56 7.50
C GLU A 124 -18.93 -25.85 7.45
N SER A 125 -18.27 -25.50 6.34
CA SER A 125 -16.85 -25.72 6.11
C SER A 125 -15.94 -24.51 6.42
N GLY A 126 -16.49 -23.39 6.90
CA GLY A 126 -15.72 -22.17 7.16
C GLY A 126 -16.48 -20.89 6.83
N CYS A 127 -15.75 -19.77 6.71
CA CYS A 127 -16.34 -18.51 6.28
C CYS A 127 -16.19 -18.33 4.75
N VAL A 128 -17.17 -17.72 4.10
CA VAL A 128 -17.09 -17.32 2.70
C VAL A 128 -17.37 -15.83 2.55
N LEU A 129 -16.71 -15.22 1.57
CA LEU A 129 -16.89 -13.84 1.17
C LEU A 129 -17.67 -13.81 -0.14
N VAL A 130 -18.70 -12.99 -0.19
CA VAL A 130 -19.47 -12.73 -1.41
C VAL A 130 -19.02 -11.40 -1.98
N TYR A 131 -18.48 -11.45 -3.20
CA TYR A 131 -18.00 -10.30 -3.96
C TYR A 131 -18.90 -10.03 -5.15
N GLU A 132 -19.11 -8.75 -5.46
CA GLU A 132 -19.78 -8.30 -6.67
C GLU A 132 -18.78 -7.53 -7.55
N HIS A 133 -18.77 -7.82 -8.84
CA HIS A 133 -18.01 -7.06 -9.83
C HIS A 133 -18.70 -5.73 -10.12
N ARG A 134 -18.02 -4.62 -9.85
CA ARG A 134 -18.68 -3.31 -9.85
C ARG A 134 -19.23 -2.85 -11.19
N ALA A 135 -18.63 -3.29 -12.30
CA ALA A 135 -19.04 -2.87 -13.64
C ALA A 135 -20.08 -3.81 -14.27
N THR A 136 -20.07 -5.10 -13.94
CA THR A 136 -20.92 -6.12 -14.60
C THR A 136 -22.02 -6.66 -13.70
N GLY A 137 -21.88 -6.55 -12.38
CA GLY A 137 -22.77 -7.16 -11.39
C GLY A 137 -22.51 -8.65 -11.15
N ASP A 138 -21.45 -9.22 -11.72
CA ASP A 138 -21.11 -10.63 -11.52
C ASP A 138 -20.85 -10.92 -10.04
N VAL A 139 -21.38 -12.02 -9.52
CA VAL A 139 -21.21 -12.41 -8.12
C VAL A 139 -20.25 -13.59 -8.01
N PHE A 140 -19.28 -13.48 -7.10
CA PHE A 140 -18.29 -14.51 -6.81
C PHE A 140 -18.35 -14.89 -5.33
N ILE A 141 -18.26 -16.19 -5.04
CA ILE A 141 -18.16 -16.72 -3.67
C ILE A 141 -16.74 -17.21 -3.46
N VAL A 142 -16.01 -16.57 -2.56
CA VAL A 142 -14.60 -16.85 -2.30
C VAL A 142 -14.47 -17.42 -0.88
N PRO A 143 -13.91 -18.62 -0.70
CA PRO A 143 -13.61 -19.15 0.62
C PRO A 143 -12.62 -18.25 1.36
N ASP A 144 -12.86 -18.00 2.64
CA ASP A 144 -11.88 -17.38 3.54
C ASP A 144 -11.08 -18.50 4.24
N PRO A 145 -9.81 -18.71 3.86
CA PRO A 145 -9.00 -19.76 4.45
C PRO A 145 -8.48 -19.40 5.86
N GLY A 146 -8.78 -18.19 6.37
CA GLY A 146 -8.31 -17.75 7.68
C GLY A 146 -6.80 -17.54 7.73
N LEU A 147 -6.24 -16.86 6.71
CA LEU A 147 -4.79 -16.65 6.58
C LEU A 147 -4.18 -16.07 7.85
N ARG A 148 -3.12 -16.71 8.34
CA ARG A 148 -2.34 -16.21 9.45
C ARG A 148 -1.19 -15.33 8.95
N LEU A 149 -0.70 -14.43 9.82
CA LEU A 149 0.40 -13.52 9.50
C LEU A 149 1.68 -14.24 9.08
N ASP A 150 1.96 -15.42 9.64
CA ASP A 150 3.11 -16.25 9.32
C ASP A 150 3.02 -16.95 7.95
N GLU A 151 1.83 -16.97 7.33
CA GLU A 151 1.60 -17.56 6.00
C GLU A 151 1.68 -16.51 4.88
N LEU A 152 1.77 -15.23 5.23
CA LEU A 152 1.62 -14.12 4.29
C LEU A 152 2.69 -14.13 3.18
N GLU A 153 3.95 -14.35 3.54
CA GLU A 153 5.06 -14.35 2.58
C GLU A 153 4.96 -15.53 1.60
N ALA A 154 4.58 -16.72 2.08
CA ALA A 154 4.39 -17.90 1.26
C ALA A 154 3.24 -17.71 0.26
N VAL A 155 2.10 -17.19 0.72
CA VAL A 155 0.93 -16.95 -0.14
C VAL A 155 1.20 -15.82 -1.14
N GLN A 156 1.92 -14.77 -0.75
CA GLN A 156 2.34 -13.72 -1.69
C GLN A 156 3.23 -14.28 -2.79
N ASN A 157 4.18 -15.15 -2.45
CA ASN A 157 5.06 -15.80 -3.43
C ASN A 157 4.28 -16.73 -4.36
N GLU A 158 3.34 -17.52 -3.83
CA GLU A 158 2.46 -18.40 -4.62
C GLU A 158 1.62 -17.60 -5.62
N VAL A 159 0.97 -16.53 -5.17
CA VAL A 159 0.16 -15.65 -6.04
C VAL A 159 1.04 -14.97 -7.08
N ALA A 160 2.24 -14.52 -6.71
CA ALA A 160 3.17 -13.91 -7.64
C ALA A 160 3.67 -14.90 -8.71
N GLU A 161 3.92 -16.16 -8.36
CA GLU A 161 4.24 -17.21 -9.34
C GLU A 161 3.05 -17.49 -10.26
N LEU A 162 1.84 -17.62 -9.72
CA LEU A 162 0.63 -17.83 -10.53
C LEU A 162 0.42 -16.68 -11.52
N LEU A 163 0.67 -15.44 -11.09
CA LEU A 163 0.62 -14.26 -11.95
C LEU A 163 1.72 -14.25 -13.03
N ARG A 164 2.93 -14.74 -12.73
CA ARG A 164 4.01 -14.88 -13.71
C ARG A 164 3.72 -15.97 -14.75
N SER A 165 3.18 -17.10 -14.31
CA SER A 165 2.85 -18.24 -15.19
C SER A 165 1.63 -18.00 -16.08
N ALA A 166 0.84 -17.00 -15.71
CA ALA A 166 -0.35 -16.52 -16.40
C ALA A 166 0.00 -15.58 -17.58
N ALA A 167 1.04 -14.76 -17.46
CA ALA A 167 1.46 -13.80 -18.49
C ALA A 167 2.03 -14.46 -19.76
#